data_AF-A0A1M5M3F3-F1
#
_entry.id   AF-A0A1M5M3F3-F1
#
_cell.length_a   1.000
_cell.length_b   1.000
_cell.length_c   1.000
_cell.angle_alpha   90.00
_cell.angle_beta   90.00
_cell.angle_gamma   90.00
#
_symmetry.space_group_name_H-M   'P 1'
#
loop_
_entity.id
_entity.type
_entity.pdbx_description
1 polymer ?
#
loop_
_entity_poly.entity_id
_entity_poly.type
_entity_poly.pdbx_seq_one_letter_code
_entity_poly.pdbx_strand_id
1 'polypeptide(L)'
;MISIAPTYASVPAAVLATTFAGPAFGDSLLCTLQCQTGSECSDETVELAFDIDRNQFVSAVDPNEPPYRKVTTVKMGQETFEAEPFLVKDTRGFWAENLNAIFVVNADGSATFSNSTTGQTLTGLCEDQQ
;
A
#
# COMPACT_ATOMS: atom_id res chain seq x y z
N MET A 1 -23.82 -71.34 13.98
CA MET A 1 -22.74 -70.45 14.45
C MET A 1 -22.39 -69.52 13.30
N ILE A 2 -22.84 -68.26 13.34
CA ILE A 2 -22.47 -67.22 12.38
C ILE A 2 -22.00 -66.04 13.23
N SER A 3 -20.71 -65.72 13.10
CA SER A 3 -20.03 -64.63 13.78
C SER A 3 -19.81 -63.52 12.74
N ILE A 4 -20.28 -62.30 13.01
CA ILE A 4 -19.99 -61.11 12.21
C ILE A 4 -19.58 -60.01 13.17
N ALA A 5 -18.34 -59.57 13.03
CA ALA A 5 -17.69 -58.55 13.85
C ALA A 5 -18.21 -57.13 13.55
N PRO A 6 -18.15 -56.19 14.52
CA PRO A 6 -18.54 -54.79 14.30
C PRO A 6 -17.45 -53.99 13.57
N THR A 7 -17.90 -53.14 12.64
CA THR A 7 -17.10 -52.21 11.83
C THR A 7 -16.75 -50.97 12.66
N TYR A 8 -15.46 -50.64 12.80
CA TYR A 8 -14.99 -49.41 13.45
C TYR A 8 -15.09 -48.23 12.48
N ALA A 9 -15.86 -47.20 12.85
CA ALA A 9 -15.85 -45.91 12.18
C ALA A 9 -14.75 -45.03 12.80
N SER A 10 -13.76 -44.65 11.99
CA SER A 10 -12.71 -43.70 12.31
C SER A 10 -13.23 -42.26 12.16
N VAL A 11 -13.11 -41.47 13.23
CA VAL A 11 -13.43 -40.03 13.25
C VAL A 11 -12.18 -39.25 12.82
N PRO A 12 -12.22 -38.43 11.74
CA PRO A 12 -11.08 -37.61 11.39
C PRO A 12 -10.99 -36.39 12.31
N ALA A 13 -9.78 -36.12 12.80
CA ALA A 13 -9.41 -34.98 13.61
C ALA A 13 -9.49 -33.67 12.80
N ALA A 14 -10.30 -32.73 13.26
CA ALA A 14 -10.30 -31.36 12.74
C ALA A 14 -9.08 -30.62 13.29
N VAL A 15 -8.11 -30.35 12.42
CA VAL A 15 -6.97 -29.47 12.70
C VAL A 15 -7.42 -28.02 12.48
N LEU A 16 -7.66 -27.28 13.56
CA LEU A 16 -7.88 -25.83 13.54
C LEU A 16 -6.54 -25.14 13.24
N ALA A 17 -6.35 -24.70 12.01
CA ALA A 17 -5.26 -23.81 11.64
C ALA A 17 -5.57 -22.39 12.16
N THR A 18 -4.96 -21.98 13.25
CA THR A 18 -4.89 -20.59 13.69
C THR A 18 -3.96 -19.83 12.74
N THR A 19 -4.52 -19.08 11.81
CA THR A 19 -3.77 -18.06 11.07
C THR A 19 -3.40 -16.92 12.02
N PHE A 20 -2.14 -16.87 12.43
CA PHE A 20 -1.57 -15.67 13.02
C PHE A 20 -1.50 -14.60 11.91
N ALA A 21 -2.48 -13.70 11.88
CA ALA A 21 -2.33 -12.42 11.20
C ALA A 21 -1.31 -11.62 12.02
N GLY A 22 -0.03 -11.66 11.62
CA GLY A 22 0.99 -10.80 12.20
C GLY A 22 0.71 -9.34 11.84
N PRO A 23 1.17 -8.38 12.67
CA PRO A 23 1.06 -6.95 12.33
C PRO A 23 1.84 -6.67 11.05
N ALA A 24 1.17 -6.14 10.03
CA ALA A 24 1.87 -5.58 8.89
C ALA A 24 2.56 -4.30 9.36
N PHE A 25 3.89 -4.25 9.37
CA PHE A 25 4.66 -3.03 9.63
C PHE A 25 4.67 -2.11 8.39
N GLY A 26 3.51 -1.96 7.75
CA GLY A 26 3.28 -1.03 6.66
C GLY A 26 2.54 0.18 7.19
N ASP A 27 3.03 1.38 6.84
CA ASP A 27 2.24 2.60 7.02
C ASP A 27 1.22 2.63 5.88
N SER A 28 -0.06 2.43 6.18
CA SER A 28 -1.14 2.64 5.21
C SER A 28 -1.60 4.08 5.29
N LEU A 29 -1.62 4.80 4.17
CA LEU A 29 -2.08 6.18 4.12
C LEU A 29 -3.39 6.28 3.36
N LEU A 30 -4.30 7.11 3.88
CA LEU A 30 -5.48 7.59 3.17
C LEU A 30 -5.44 9.12 3.12
N CYS A 31 -5.56 9.66 1.92
CA CYS A 31 -5.43 11.08 1.63
C CYS A 31 -6.68 11.61 0.93
N THR A 32 -7.09 12.80 1.31
CA THR A 32 -8.20 13.55 0.71
C THR A 32 -7.62 14.79 0.04
N LEU A 33 -7.65 14.84 -1.29
CA LEU A 33 -6.97 15.86 -2.10
C LEU A 33 -7.96 16.69 -2.92
N GLN A 34 -7.66 17.96 -3.14
CA GLN A 34 -8.42 18.87 -3.98
C GLN A 34 -7.54 19.46 -5.09
N CYS A 35 -8.07 19.52 -6.30
CA CYS A 35 -7.34 20.12 -7.42
C CYS A 35 -7.14 21.62 -7.24
N GLN A 36 -5.90 22.08 -7.48
CA GLN A 36 -5.53 23.49 -7.44
C GLN A 36 -5.32 24.06 -8.84
N THR A 37 -4.61 23.31 -9.69
CA THR A 37 -4.28 23.71 -11.07
C THR A 37 -4.14 22.50 -11.98
N GLY A 38 -4.32 22.66 -13.28
CA GLY A 38 -4.11 21.61 -14.30
C GLY A 38 -5.24 21.54 -15.32
N SER A 39 -4.98 20.89 -16.46
CA SER A 39 -6.00 20.67 -17.50
C SER A 39 -7.10 19.69 -17.08
N GLU A 40 -6.84 18.88 -16.06
CA GLU A 40 -7.73 17.84 -15.53
C GLU A 40 -8.33 18.24 -14.17
N CYS A 41 -8.34 19.53 -13.84
CA CYS A 41 -8.94 19.97 -12.58
C CYS A 41 -10.46 19.92 -12.61
N SER A 42 -11.00 19.35 -11.53
CA SER A 42 -12.40 19.48 -11.13
C SER A 42 -12.49 19.99 -9.68
N ASP A 43 -13.67 20.47 -9.30
CA ASP A 43 -13.99 20.84 -7.92
C ASP A 43 -14.27 19.62 -7.04
N GLU A 44 -14.10 18.41 -7.55
CA GLU A 44 -14.30 17.18 -6.79
C GLU A 44 -13.06 16.84 -5.96
N THR A 45 -13.33 16.25 -4.81
CA THR A 45 -12.30 15.73 -3.94
C THR A 45 -11.85 14.35 -4.43
N VAL A 46 -10.53 14.14 -4.49
CA VAL A 46 -9.90 12.89 -4.92
C VAL A 46 -9.35 12.17 -3.70
N GLU A 47 -9.79 10.93 -3.50
CA GLU A 47 -9.18 10.04 -2.50
C GLU A 47 -7.95 9.35 -3.10
N LEU A 48 -6.86 9.34 -2.34
CA LEU A 48 -5.62 8.65 -2.68
C LEU A 48 -5.21 7.76 -1.51
N ALA A 49 -4.93 6.48 -1.78
CA ALA A 49 -4.47 5.53 -0.77
C ALA A 49 -3.29 4.71 -1.26
N PHE A 50 -2.33 4.45 -0.38
CA PHE A 50 -1.16 3.61 -0.67
C PHE A 50 -0.50 3.11 0.61
N ASP A 51 0.24 2.02 0.50
CA ASP A 51 0.96 1.41 1.62
C ASP A 51 2.47 1.63 1.46
N ILE A 52 3.16 1.93 2.56
CA ILE A 52 4.62 1.98 2.63
C ILE A 52 5.10 0.91 3.60
N ASP A 53 5.69 -0.16 3.07
CA ASP A 53 6.38 -1.13 3.92
C ASP A 53 7.78 -0.60 4.26
N ARG A 54 7.99 -0.28 5.55
CA ARG A 54 9.25 0.28 6.04
C ARG A 54 10.42 -0.68 5.86
N ASN A 55 10.17 -1.98 5.80
CA ASN A 55 11.21 -2.98 5.58
C ASN A 55 11.81 -2.88 4.17
N GLN A 56 11.12 -2.25 3.21
CA GLN A 56 11.66 -2.04 1.86
C GLN A 56 12.83 -1.05 1.83
N PHE A 57 13.05 -0.30 2.91
CA PHE A 57 14.15 0.67 3.01
C PHE A 57 15.34 0.17 3.81
N VAL A 58 15.27 -1.02 4.44
CA VAL A 58 16.44 -1.59 5.12
C VAL A 58 17.46 -2.11 4.11
N SER A 59 18.74 -2.05 4.50
CA SER A 59 19.80 -2.64 3.67
C SER A 59 19.63 -4.16 3.61
N ALA A 60 19.98 -4.75 2.46
CA ALA A 60 20.06 -6.20 2.33
C ALA A 60 20.97 -6.77 3.42
N VAL A 61 20.51 -7.82 4.08
CA VAL A 61 21.29 -8.50 5.13
C VAL A 61 22.36 -9.38 4.50
N ASP A 62 22.07 -9.96 3.33
CA ASP A 62 23.02 -10.73 2.52
C ASP A 62 23.47 -9.90 1.31
N PRO A 63 24.78 -9.68 1.10
CA PRO A 63 25.28 -8.99 -0.10
C PRO A 63 25.01 -9.71 -1.42
N ASN A 64 24.60 -10.98 -1.40
CA ASN A 64 24.18 -11.74 -2.59
C ASN A 64 22.67 -11.67 -2.84
N GLU A 65 21.92 -11.02 -1.95
CA GLU A 65 20.50 -10.81 -2.12
C GLU A 65 20.27 -9.83 -3.28
N PRO A 66 19.42 -10.18 -4.26
CA PRO A 66 19.10 -9.26 -5.33
C PRO A 66 18.46 -7.99 -4.76
N PRO A 67 18.70 -6.80 -5.36
CA PRO A 67 18.06 -5.57 -4.91
C PRO A 67 16.53 -5.73 -4.89
N TYR A 68 15.93 -5.47 -3.74
CA TYR A 68 14.47 -5.46 -3.62
C TYR A 68 13.88 -4.35 -4.50
N ARG A 69 12.94 -4.71 -5.39
CA ARG A 69 12.18 -3.72 -6.15
C ARG A 69 11.25 -2.99 -5.17
N LYS A 70 11.47 -1.69 -5.00
CA LYS A 70 10.69 -0.83 -4.10
C LYS A 70 9.50 -0.31 -4.88
N VAL A 71 8.41 -1.09 -4.89
CA VAL A 71 7.14 -0.67 -5.50
C VAL A 71 5.99 -0.81 -4.52
N THR A 72 5.07 0.13 -4.61
CA THR A 72 3.78 0.13 -3.92
C THR A 72 2.65 0.23 -4.93
N THR A 73 1.47 -0.25 -4.54
CA THR A 73 0.24 -0.07 -5.30
C THR A 73 -0.49 1.15 -4.76
N VAL A 74 -0.71 2.14 -5.62
CA VAL A 74 -1.46 3.35 -5.31
C VAL A 74 -2.87 3.21 -5.87
N LYS A 75 -3.87 3.58 -5.08
CA LYS A 75 -5.25 3.77 -5.52
C LYS A 75 -5.56 5.25 -5.51
N MET A 76 -6.04 5.80 -6.61
CA MET A 76 -6.37 7.22 -6.73
C MET A 76 -7.71 7.36 -7.47
N GLY A 77 -8.75 7.76 -6.74
CA GLY A 77 -10.12 7.68 -7.25
C GLY A 77 -10.46 6.26 -7.72
N GLN A 78 -10.71 6.10 -9.03
CA GLN A 78 -10.99 4.79 -9.65
C GLN A 78 -9.76 4.12 -10.25
N GLU A 79 -8.61 4.79 -10.26
CA GLU A 79 -7.40 4.30 -10.88
C GLU A 79 -6.53 3.54 -9.87
N THR A 80 -5.76 2.59 -10.39
CA THR A 80 -4.76 1.85 -9.60
C THR A 80 -3.49 1.72 -10.43
N PHE A 81 -2.35 2.08 -9.84
CA PHE A 81 -1.06 2.05 -10.53
C PHE A 81 0.08 1.71 -9.57
N GLU A 82 1.19 1.22 -10.13
CA GLU A 82 2.44 1.02 -9.38
C GLU A 82 3.23 2.33 -9.28
N ALA A 83 3.84 2.56 -8.12
CA ALA A 83 4.74 3.67 -7.89
C ALA A 83 5.91 3.26 -7.00
N GLU A 84 7.00 4.01 -7.04
CA GLU A 84 8.16 3.80 -6.17
C GLU A 84 7.98 4.62 -4.89
N PRO A 85 7.81 3.98 -3.72
CA PRO A 85 7.67 4.72 -2.47
C PRO A 85 9.03 5.26 -2.02
N PHE A 86 9.01 6.39 -1.32
CA PHE A 86 10.18 6.93 -0.64
C PHE A 86 9.84 7.41 0.78
N LEU A 87 10.87 7.36 1.62
CA LEU A 87 10.85 7.90 2.97
C LEU A 87 12.13 8.71 3.19
N VAL A 88 11.98 9.99 3.53
CA VAL A 88 13.08 10.91 3.80
C VAL A 88 12.78 11.66 5.09
N LYS A 89 13.46 11.26 6.18
CA LYS A 89 13.13 11.72 7.54
C LYS A 89 11.65 11.44 7.85
N ASP A 90 10.86 12.48 8.11
CA ASP A 90 9.43 12.40 8.40
C ASP A 90 8.56 12.69 7.16
N THR A 91 9.18 12.91 5.99
CA THR A 91 8.48 13.07 4.71
C THR A 91 8.39 11.73 4.02
N ARG A 92 7.21 11.41 3.50
CA ARG A 92 6.92 10.16 2.81
C ARG A 92 6.15 10.43 1.52
N GLY A 93 6.17 9.49 0.59
CA GLY A 93 5.50 9.69 -0.69
C GLY A 93 5.87 8.65 -1.72
N PHE A 94 5.62 8.96 -2.98
CA PHE A 94 5.99 8.09 -4.08
C PHE A 94 6.30 8.86 -5.36
N TRP A 95 7.05 8.21 -6.24
CA TRP A 95 7.23 8.61 -7.63
C TRP A 95 6.52 7.60 -8.55
N ALA A 96 5.59 8.07 -9.37
CA ALA A 96 4.88 7.27 -10.35
C ALA A 96 5.45 7.56 -11.75
N GLU A 97 6.44 6.78 -12.19
CA GLU A 97 7.14 6.98 -13.46
C GLU A 97 6.18 7.00 -14.66
N ASN A 98 5.21 6.07 -14.70
CA ASN A 98 4.23 5.96 -15.79
C ASN A 98 3.32 7.19 -15.92
N LEU A 99 3.10 7.92 -14.83
CA LEU A 99 2.30 9.15 -14.81
C LEU A 99 3.18 10.40 -14.85
N ASN A 100 4.50 10.25 -14.71
CA ASN A 100 5.45 11.33 -14.52
C ASN A 100 5.00 12.27 -13.38
N ALA A 101 4.62 11.65 -12.26
CA ALA A 101 3.98 12.31 -11.13
C ALA A 101 4.69 12.01 -9.81
N ILE A 102 4.78 13.02 -8.94
CA ILE A 102 5.28 12.89 -7.58
C ILE A 102 4.16 13.16 -6.57
N PHE A 103 4.13 12.37 -5.51
CA PHE A 103 3.28 12.60 -4.36
C PHE A 103 4.15 12.74 -3.11
N VAL A 104 3.87 13.76 -2.31
CA VAL A 104 4.60 14.06 -1.08
C VAL A 104 3.62 14.28 0.05
N VAL A 105 3.89 13.67 1.20
CA VAL A 105 3.20 13.87 2.46
C VAL A 105 4.22 14.33 3.49
N ASN A 106 3.98 15.51 4.06
CA ASN A 106 4.80 16.07 5.13
C ASN A 106 4.42 15.49 6.49
N ALA A 107 5.25 15.75 7.50
CA ALA A 107 5.06 15.26 8.86
C ALA A 107 3.76 15.75 9.53
N ASP A 108 3.22 16.90 9.10
CA ASP A 108 1.96 17.46 9.58
C ASP A 108 0.72 16.88 8.87
N GLY A 109 0.92 15.92 7.97
CA GLY A 109 -0.12 15.32 7.15
C GLY A 109 -0.49 16.12 5.90
N SER A 110 0.08 17.31 5.70
CA SER A 110 -0.14 18.05 4.46
C SER A 110 0.44 17.31 3.26
N ALA A 111 -0.34 17.25 2.18
CA ALA A 111 -0.02 16.43 1.03
C ALA A 111 -0.08 17.24 -0.27
N THR A 112 0.80 16.90 -1.21
CA THR A 112 0.84 17.48 -2.56
C THR A 112 1.09 16.39 -3.59
N PHE A 113 0.19 16.32 -4.57
CA PHE A 113 0.36 15.54 -5.79
C PHE A 113 0.70 16.49 -6.94
N SER A 114 1.66 16.13 -7.77
CA SER A 114 2.05 16.91 -8.94
C SER A 114 2.30 15.99 -10.13
N ASN A 115 1.46 16.10 -11.16
CA ASN A 115 1.63 15.43 -12.44
C ASN A 115 2.22 16.42 -13.45
N SER A 116 3.45 16.19 -13.87
CA SER A 116 4.16 17.11 -14.76
C SER A 116 3.73 17.00 -16.22
N THR A 117 3.11 15.90 -16.63
CA THR A 117 2.57 15.70 -17.98
C THR A 117 1.33 16.57 -18.21
N THR A 118 0.42 16.62 -17.24
CA THR A 118 -0.86 17.36 -17.34
C THR A 118 -0.81 18.72 -16.66
N GLY A 119 0.28 19.02 -15.94
CA GLY A 119 0.39 20.20 -15.08
C GLY A 119 -0.55 20.16 -13.87
N GLN A 120 -1.15 19.00 -13.58
CA GLN A 120 -2.10 18.84 -12.48
C GLN A 120 -1.39 18.94 -11.14
N THR A 121 -1.93 19.75 -10.24
CA THR A 121 -1.49 19.82 -8.84
C THR A 121 -2.71 19.64 -7.95
N LEU A 122 -2.64 18.66 -7.05
CA LEU A 122 -3.64 18.43 -6.01
C LEU A 122 -3.00 18.66 -4.64
N THR A 123 -3.75 19.22 -3.71
CA THR A 123 -3.29 19.43 -2.33
C THR A 123 -4.34 18.96 -1.36
N GLY A 124 -3.93 18.49 -0.19
CA GLY A 124 -4.87 18.07 0.84
C GLY A 124 -4.20 17.54 2.08
N LEU A 125 -4.87 16.62 2.76
CA LEU A 125 -4.42 16.02 4.01
C LEU A 125 -4.43 14.50 3.92
N CYS A 126 -3.49 13.87 4.62
CA CYS A 126 -3.38 12.43 4.77
C CYS A 126 -3.43 12.01 6.23
N GLU A 127 -3.98 10.82 6.46
CA GLU A 127 -4.04 10.15 7.75
C GLU A 127 -3.48 8.73 7.64
N ASP A 128 -2.78 8.29 8.69
CA ASP A 128 -2.34 6.91 8.83
C ASP A 128 -3.53 6.01 9.20
N GLN A 129 -3.74 4.95 8.43
CA GLN A 129 -4.73 3.91 8.68
C GLN A 129 -4.02 2.76 9.40
N GLN A 130 -4.28 2.60 10.71
CA GLN A 130 -3.72 1.52 11.55
C GLN A 130 -4.54 0.23 11.49
#